data_AF-A0A0A9W6N5-F1
#
_entry.id   AF-A0A0A9W6N5-F1
#
_cell.length_a   1.000
_cell.length_b   1.000
_cell.length_c   1.000
_cell.angle_alpha   90.00
_cell.angle_beta   90.00
_cell.angle_gamma   90.00
#
_symmetry.space_group_name_H-M   'P 1'
#
loop_
_entity.id
_entity.type
_entity.pdbx_description
1 polymer ?
#
loop_
_entity_poly.entity_id
_entity_poly.type
_entity_poly.pdbx_seq_one_letter_code
_entity_poly.pdbx_strand_id
1 'polypeptide(L)'
;MNFSSRTTSFDAQRTMEDHIEKRTNTVLGPPAKKQLVVFVDDINMPKVDLYGTQQPIAFLKLLIEQKSWYDRKDLLFKSIRDTQFVAAMAPPGGGRNALDPRFVSLFTVFNILFPDDDSIHTIYTQILQDAYKHMSENGFAMLAPRLTEMTLRLYEEVVRALPATPTKFHYIFNLRDLSRVYEGLCRATVDKFSTTTGLVRLWRNEVTRVFVDRMSDVKDKEFV
;
A
#
# COMPACT_ATOMS: atom_id res chain seq x y z
N MET A 1 3.36 -10.36 -5.20
CA MET A 1 3.01 -11.22 -4.04
C MET A 1 2.70 -10.33 -2.87
N ASN A 2 1.60 -10.55 -2.17
CA ASN A 2 1.30 -9.82 -0.94
C ASN A 2 1.41 -10.78 0.24
N PHE A 3 2.29 -10.48 1.19
CA PHE A 3 2.52 -11.33 2.35
C PHE A 3 1.55 -10.97 3.47
N SER A 4 1.08 -12.02 4.15
CA SER A 4 0.22 -11.92 5.33
C SER A 4 0.84 -12.70 6.47
N SER A 5 0.28 -12.55 7.67
CA SER A 5 0.66 -13.33 8.84
C SER A 5 0.51 -14.86 8.65
N ARG A 6 -0.30 -15.28 7.67
CA ARG A 6 -0.54 -16.69 7.35
C ARG A 6 0.25 -17.22 6.17
N THR A 7 0.97 -16.36 5.45
CA THR A 7 1.74 -16.78 4.28
C THR A 7 2.84 -17.75 4.70
N THR A 8 2.87 -18.92 4.06
CA THR A 8 3.87 -19.96 4.30
C THR A 8 4.94 -19.99 3.21
N SER A 9 6.03 -20.72 3.45
CA SER A 9 7.06 -20.95 2.41
C SER A 9 6.50 -21.70 1.19
N PHE A 10 5.48 -22.53 1.39
CA PHE A 10 4.81 -23.25 0.31
C PHE A 10 3.97 -22.31 -0.56
N ASP A 11 3.25 -21.37 0.06
CA ASP A 11 2.46 -20.38 -0.68
C ASP A 11 3.34 -19.49 -1.55
N ALA A 12 4.49 -19.04 -1.01
CA ALA A 12 5.46 -18.24 -1.74
C ALA A 12 6.05 -19.01 -2.94
N GLN A 13 6.41 -20.27 -2.74
CA GLN A 13 6.91 -21.14 -3.80
C GLN A 13 5.85 -21.37 -4.89
N ARG A 14 4.62 -21.73 -4.49
CA ARG A 14 3.52 -21.96 -5.44
C ARG A 14 3.23 -20.70 -6.26
N THR A 15 3.22 -19.53 -5.62
CA THR A 15 3.00 -18.26 -6.32
C THR A 15 4.10 -17.98 -7.35
N MET A 16 5.36 -18.35 -7.07
CA MET A 16 6.44 -18.29 -8.07
C MET A 16 6.19 -19.26 -9.22
N GLU A 17 5.85 -20.51 -8.91
CA GLU A 17 5.59 -21.58 -9.87
C GLU A 17 4.44 -21.23 -10.84
N ASP A 18 3.42 -20.51 -10.37
CA ASP A 18 2.31 -20.04 -11.22
C ASP A 18 2.75 -19.04 -12.30
N HIS A 19 3.94 -18.43 -12.17
CA HIS A 19 4.44 -17.37 -13.06
C HIS A 19 5.73 -17.75 -13.82
N ILE A 20 6.20 -18.99 -13.68
CA ILE A 20 7.38 -19.50 -14.36
C ILE A 20 7.07 -20.82 -15.05
N GLU A 21 7.79 -21.08 -16.14
CA GLU A 21 7.63 -22.26 -16.96
C GLU A 21 8.89 -23.13 -16.88
N LYS A 22 8.69 -24.42 -17.12
CA LYS A 22 9.78 -25.39 -17.21
C LYS A 22 10.47 -25.27 -18.56
N ARG A 23 11.74 -24.84 -18.57
CA ARG A 23 12.59 -24.80 -19.77
C ARG A 23 13.33 -26.11 -20.00
N THR A 24 13.79 -26.73 -18.90
CA THR A 24 14.48 -28.03 -18.90
C THR A 24 14.11 -28.77 -17.61
N ASN A 25 14.57 -30.00 -17.39
CA ASN A 25 14.16 -30.78 -16.22
C ASN A 25 14.37 -30.06 -14.88
N THR A 26 15.45 -29.30 -14.76
CA THR A 26 15.88 -28.59 -13.55
C THR A 26 15.94 -27.08 -13.73
N VAL A 27 15.49 -26.53 -14.86
CA VAL A 27 15.57 -25.09 -15.15
C VAL A 27 14.17 -24.53 -15.33
N LEU A 28 13.81 -23.57 -14.49
CA LEU A 28 12.57 -22.82 -14.55
C LEU A 28 12.87 -21.34 -14.83
N GLY A 29 11.93 -20.65 -15.45
CA GLY A 29 12.01 -19.22 -15.66
C GLY A 29 10.76 -18.69 -16.35
N PRO A 30 10.61 -17.37 -16.49
CA PRO A 30 9.49 -16.80 -17.23
C PRO A 30 9.48 -17.26 -18.70
N PRO A 31 8.36 -17.04 -19.41
CA PRO A 31 8.25 -17.29 -20.84
C PRO A 31 9.44 -16.74 -21.62
N ALA A 32 9.82 -17.40 -22.71
CA ALA A 32 11.01 -17.07 -23.47
C ALA A 32 11.08 -15.57 -23.84
N LYS A 33 12.28 -14.98 -23.71
CA LYS A 33 12.56 -13.55 -23.97
C LYS A 33 11.88 -12.56 -23.01
N LYS A 34 11.34 -13.01 -21.87
CA LYS A 34 10.84 -12.14 -20.80
C LYS A 34 11.74 -12.22 -19.57
N GLN A 35 11.67 -11.18 -18.75
CA GLN A 35 12.21 -11.17 -17.38
C GLN A 35 11.04 -11.01 -16.41
N LEU A 36 11.10 -11.72 -15.28
CA LEU A 36 10.07 -11.66 -14.25
C LEU A 36 10.55 -10.79 -13.09
N VAL A 37 9.87 -9.67 -12.86
CA VAL A 37 10.07 -8.85 -11.66
C VAL A 37 9.05 -9.30 -10.61
N VAL A 38 9.55 -9.83 -9.51
CA VAL A 38 8.76 -10.30 -8.37
C VAL A 38 8.71 -9.20 -7.33
N PHE A 39 7.58 -8.52 -7.25
CA PHE A 39 7.30 -7.58 -6.18
C PHE A 39 6.70 -8.31 -4.96
N VAL A 40 7.32 -8.17 -3.79
CA VAL A 40 6.84 -8.71 -2.51
C VAL A 40 6.42 -7.56 -1.60
N ASP A 41 5.12 -7.40 -1.45
CA ASP A 41 4.54 -6.41 -0.55
C ASP A 41 4.42 -6.99 0.87
N ASP A 42 4.56 -6.11 1.88
CA ASP A 42 4.45 -6.46 3.30
C ASP A 42 5.37 -7.62 3.71
N ILE A 43 6.62 -7.64 3.22
CA ILE A 43 7.52 -8.80 3.34
C ILE A 43 7.76 -9.25 4.80
N ASN A 44 7.65 -8.35 5.78
CA ASN A 44 7.88 -8.63 7.19
C ASN A 44 6.62 -9.02 8.00
N MET A 45 5.47 -9.19 7.34
CA MET A 45 4.22 -9.64 7.95
C MET A 45 4.13 -11.14 8.31
N PRO A 46 4.83 -12.10 7.66
CA PRO A 46 4.69 -13.51 8.01
C PRO A 46 4.97 -13.77 9.48
N LYS A 47 4.19 -14.68 10.09
CA LYS A 47 4.33 -15.02 11.50
C LYS A 47 5.68 -15.67 11.79
N VAL A 48 6.29 -15.27 12.90
CA VAL A 48 7.52 -15.87 13.43
C VAL A 48 7.18 -17.19 14.12
N ASP A 49 7.97 -18.23 13.85
CA ASP A 49 7.86 -19.53 14.49
C ASP A 49 8.50 -19.54 15.90
N LEU A 50 8.45 -20.69 16.57
CA LEU A 50 9.01 -20.88 17.91
C LEU A 50 10.54 -20.64 17.98
N TYR A 51 11.22 -20.67 16.84
CA TYR A 51 12.67 -20.54 16.74
C TYR A 51 13.10 -19.15 16.26
N GLY A 52 12.17 -18.20 16.15
CA GLY A 52 12.49 -16.84 15.71
C GLY A 52 12.63 -16.72 14.19
N THR A 53 12.17 -17.69 13.40
CA THR A 53 12.29 -17.67 11.94
C THR A 53 10.95 -17.45 11.24
N GLN A 54 10.99 -16.93 10.01
CA GLN A 54 9.83 -16.75 9.15
C GLN A 54 10.00 -17.63 7.91
N GLN A 55 9.15 -18.64 7.76
CA GLN A 55 9.30 -19.65 6.71
C GLN A 55 9.37 -19.04 5.28
N PRO A 56 8.51 -18.07 4.89
CA PRO A 56 8.61 -17.45 3.57
C PRO A 56 9.94 -16.72 3.35
N ILE A 57 10.48 -16.10 4.40
CA ILE A 57 11.76 -15.38 4.34
C ILE A 57 12.92 -16.35 4.17
N ALA A 58 12.91 -17.47 4.88
CA ALA A 58 13.92 -18.52 4.71
C ALA A 58 13.91 -19.09 3.27
N PHE A 59 12.73 -19.30 2.70
CA PHE A 59 12.58 -19.71 1.31
C PHE A 59 13.10 -18.64 0.33
N LEU A 60 12.69 -17.38 0.49
CA LEU A 60 13.17 -16.29 -0.37
C LEU A 60 14.67 -16.08 -0.26
N LYS A 61 15.26 -16.23 0.94
CA LYS A 61 16.70 -16.17 1.16
C LYS A 61 17.41 -17.22 0.29
N LEU A 62 16.99 -18.48 0.37
CA LEU A 62 17.55 -19.56 -0.46
C LEU A 62 17.41 -19.24 -1.95
N LEU A 63 16.22 -18.84 -2.38
CA LEU A 63 15.91 -18.54 -3.76
C LEU A 63 16.78 -17.39 -4.32
N ILE A 64 16.91 -16.28 -3.59
CA ILE A 64 17.64 -15.11 -4.07
C ILE A 64 19.16 -15.36 -4.05
N GLU A 65 19.65 -16.00 -2.98
CA GLU A 65 21.08 -16.27 -2.81
C GLU A 65 21.59 -17.33 -3.80
N GLN A 66 20.86 -18.44 -3.95
CA GLN A 66 21.28 -19.58 -4.79
C GLN A 66 20.66 -19.58 -6.19
N LYS A 67 19.77 -18.62 -6.49
CA LYS A 67 18.97 -18.57 -7.72
C LYS A 67 18.28 -19.90 -8.03
N SER A 68 17.88 -20.63 -6.98
CA SER A 68 17.43 -22.01 -7.04
C SER A 68 16.64 -22.39 -5.79
N TRP A 69 15.81 -23.44 -5.87
CA TRP A 69 15.20 -24.07 -4.69
C TRP A 69 15.09 -25.59 -4.86
N TYR A 70 14.87 -26.30 -3.75
CA TYR A 70 14.51 -27.73 -3.80
C TYR A 70 13.01 -27.89 -4.04
N ASP A 71 12.67 -28.67 -5.04
CA ASP A 71 11.29 -29.11 -5.22
C ASP A 71 10.88 -30.05 -4.07
N ARG A 72 9.68 -29.85 -3.53
CA ARG A 72 9.23 -30.58 -2.34
C ARG A 72 8.71 -31.99 -2.65
N LYS A 73 8.46 -32.31 -3.93
CA LYS A 73 7.95 -33.61 -4.37
C LYS A 73 9.08 -34.50 -4.87
N ASP A 74 9.87 -34.01 -5.81
CA ASP A 74 10.93 -34.80 -6.48
C ASP A 74 12.32 -34.58 -5.87
N LEU A 75 12.46 -33.65 -4.92
CA LEU A 75 13.71 -33.29 -4.24
C LEU A 75 14.83 -32.84 -5.19
N LEU A 76 14.48 -32.46 -6.43
CA LEU A 76 15.43 -31.93 -7.38
C LEU A 76 15.73 -30.46 -7.08
N PHE A 77 17.00 -30.09 -7.23
CA PHE A 77 17.42 -28.70 -7.14
C PHE A 77 17.12 -27.98 -8.47
N LYS A 78 16.12 -27.09 -8.44
CA LYS A 78 15.61 -26.39 -9.62
C LYS A 78 16.20 -24.98 -9.65
N SER A 79 16.91 -24.65 -10.73
CA SER A 79 17.48 -23.34 -10.99
C SER A 79 16.43 -22.41 -11.60
N ILE A 80 16.33 -21.20 -11.04
CA ILE A 80 15.39 -20.16 -11.45
C ILE A 80 16.17 -19.07 -12.17
N ARG A 81 15.80 -18.83 -13.43
CA ARG A 81 16.49 -17.87 -14.31
C ARG A 81 15.57 -16.69 -14.64
N ASP A 82 16.20 -15.58 -15.03
CA ASP A 82 15.55 -14.35 -15.51
C ASP A 82 14.53 -13.76 -14.53
N THR A 83 14.87 -13.77 -13.24
CA THR A 83 14.05 -13.18 -12.17
C THR A 83 14.79 -12.03 -11.47
N GLN A 84 14.04 -11.03 -11.04
CA GLN A 84 14.50 -9.92 -10.20
C GLN A 84 13.51 -9.73 -9.05
N PHE A 85 13.99 -9.38 -7.87
CA PHE A 85 13.16 -9.21 -6.68
C PHE A 85 13.14 -7.75 -6.23
N VAL A 86 11.95 -7.26 -5.93
CA VAL A 86 11.71 -5.97 -5.29
C VAL A 86 10.80 -6.23 -4.10
N ALA A 87 11.09 -5.65 -2.95
CA ALA A 87 10.29 -5.86 -1.75
C ALA A 87 9.99 -4.55 -1.04
N ALA A 88 8.84 -4.48 -0.38
CA ALA A 88 8.45 -3.37 0.47
C ALA A 88 8.03 -3.90 1.84
N MET A 89 8.31 -3.12 2.89
CA MET A 89 7.84 -3.36 4.25
C MET A 89 7.64 -2.04 4.98
N ALA A 90 6.73 -2.02 5.93
CA ALA A 90 6.70 -0.96 6.93
C ALA A 90 7.66 -1.28 8.09
N PRO A 91 8.09 -0.28 8.87
CA PRO A 91 8.95 -0.48 10.03
C PRO A 91 8.39 -1.54 11.01
N PRO A 92 9.26 -2.27 11.74
CA PRO A 92 8.83 -3.23 12.76
C PRO A 92 7.94 -2.59 13.82
N GLY A 93 6.90 -3.30 14.26
CA GLY A 93 5.87 -2.80 15.18
C GLY A 93 4.45 -3.07 14.69
N GLY A 94 3.47 -2.96 15.59
CA GLY A 94 2.04 -3.12 15.24
C GLY A 94 1.70 -4.46 14.56
N GLY A 95 2.41 -5.54 14.90
CA GLY A 95 2.26 -6.87 14.29
C GLY A 95 3.27 -7.20 13.17
N ARG A 96 4.12 -6.26 12.78
CA ARG A 96 5.20 -6.47 11.81
C ARG A 96 6.51 -6.84 12.51
N ASN A 97 7.22 -7.80 11.94
CA ASN A 97 8.43 -8.37 12.54
C ASN A 97 9.70 -7.71 12.00
N ALA A 98 10.81 -7.83 12.74
CA ALA A 98 12.12 -7.52 12.20
C ALA A 98 12.56 -8.64 11.24
N LEU A 99 13.21 -8.28 10.13
CA LEU A 99 13.76 -9.25 9.19
C LEU A 99 15.17 -9.70 9.62
N ASP A 100 15.54 -10.92 9.25
CA ASP A 100 16.90 -11.44 9.40
C ASP A 100 17.90 -10.53 8.65
N PRO A 101 18.93 -9.97 9.32
CA PRO A 101 19.95 -9.13 8.67
C PRO A 101 20.63 -9.81 7.46
N ARG A 102 20.78 -11.13 7.48
CA ARG A 102 21.37 -11.92 6.37
C ARG A 102 20.47 -11.98 5.15
N PHE A 103 19.16 -11.84 5.35
CA PHE A 103 18.22 -11.71 4.25
C PHE A 103 18.22 -10.28 3.72
N VAL A 104 18.22 -9.29 4.62
CA VAL A 104 18.29 -7.87 4.25
C VAL A 104 19.55 -7.55 3.45
N SER A 105 20.69 -8.19 3.76
CA SER A 105 21.94 -7.99 3.01
C SER A 105 21.88 -8.44 1.54
N LEU A 106 20.85 -9.19 1.13
CA LEU A 106 20.62 -9.55 -0.28
C LEU A 106 19.96 -8.40 -1.08
N PHE A 107 19.55 -7.32 -0.40
CA PHE A 107 18.86 -6.17 -0.99
C PHE A 107 19.63 -4.87 -0.75
N THR A 108 19.43 -3.92 -1.66
CA THR A 108 19.68 -2.51 -1.39
C THR A 108 18.46 -1.92 -0.71
N VAL A 109 18.63 -1.38 0.49
CA VAL A 109 17.51 -0.87 1.31
C VAL A 109 17.40 0.64 1.17
N PHE A 110 16.20 1.12 0.87
CA PHE A 110 15.84 2.54 0.87
C PHE A 110 14.80 2.81 1.94
N ASN A 111 14.98 3.90 2.70
CA ASN A 111 13.97 4.37 3.63
C ASN A 111 13.11 5.44 2.96
N ILE A 112 11.81 5.17 2.79
CA ILE A 112 10.86 6.11 2.21
C ILE A 112 10.28 6.94 3.34
N LEU A 113 10.61 8.23 3.36
CA LEU A 113 10.06 9.18 4.31
C LEU A 113 8.66 9.63 3.86
N PHE A 114 7.92 10.18 4.82
CA PHE A 114 6.65 10.83 4.51
C PHE A 114 6.92 12.05 3.61
N PRO A 115 6.12 12.26 2.54
CA PRO A 115 6.29 13.42 1.67
C PRO A 115 6.02 14.72 2.44
N ASP A 116 6.63 15.82 2.00
CA ASP A 116 6.38 17.15 2.56
C ASP A 116 4.96 17.64 2.23
N ASP A 117 4.44 18.53 3.08
CA ASP A 117 3.07 19.04 2.98
C ASP A 117 2.83 19.79 1.67
N ASP A 118 3.84 20.50 1.15
CA ASP A 118 3.78 21.21 -0.14
C ASP A 118 3.65 20.23 -1.33
N SER A 119 4.38 19.12 -1.29
CA SER A 119 4.28 18.04 -2.26
C SER A 119 2.91 17.36 -2.20
N ILE A 120 2.41 17.06 -1.01
CA ILE A 120 1.07 16.49 -0.81
C ILE A 120 0.01 17.45 -1.38
N HIS A 121 0.11 18.74 -1.04
CA HIS A 121 -0.80 19.77 -1.54
C HIS A 121 -0.77 19.86 -3.06
N THR A 122 0.42 19.89 -3.66
CA THR A 122 0.60 19.92 -5.12
C THR A 122 -0.02 18.70 -5.79
N ILE A 123 0.28 17.49 -5.31
CA ILE A 123 -0.21 16.23 -5.88
C ILE A 123 -1.74 16.20 -5.87
N TYR A 124 -2.35 16.45 -4.71
CA TYR A 124 -3.80 16.36 -4.56
C TYR A 124 -4.56 17.50 -5.26
N THR A 125 -3.98 18.70 -5.29
CA THR A 125 -4.53 19.82 -6.07
C THR A 125 -4.56 19.46 -7.56
N GLN A 126 -3.46 18.91 -8.08
CA GLN A 126 -3.37 18.53 -9.49
C GLN A 126 -4.37 17.43 -9.86
N ILE A 127 -4.56 16.43 -8.98
CA ILE A 127 -5.55 15.37 -9.16
C ILE A 127 -6.96 15.95 -9.30
N LEU A 128 -7.37 16.86 -8.41
CA LEU A 128 -8.70 17.48 -8.49
C LEU A 128 -8.85 18.43 -9.67
N GLN A 129 -7.80 19.20 -9.99
CA GLN A 129 -7.84 20.10 -11.15
C GLN A 129 -8.03 19.34 -12.45
N ASP A 130 -7.36 18.21 -12.62
CA ASP A 130 -7.53 17.37 -13.81
C ASP A 130 -8.92 16.72 -13.83
N ALA A 131 -9.40 16.20 -12.69
CA ALA A 131 -10.75 15.65 -12.59
C ALA A 131 -11.85 16.67 -12.93
N TYR A 132 -11.66 17.93 -12.54
CA TYR A 132 -12.63 19.01 -12.78
C TYR A 132 -12.39 19.80 -14.07
N LYS A 133 -11.43 19.38 -14.91
CA LYS A 133 -11.11 20.05 -16.18
C LYS A 133 -12.32 20.17 -17.10
N HIS A 134 -13.16 19.13 -17.15
CA HIS A 134 -14.41 19.10 -17.93
C HIS A 134 -15.57 19.85 -17.26
N MET A 135 -15.39 20.29 -16.01
CA MET A 135 -16.36 21.10 -15.26
C MET A 135 -15.91 22.56 -15.12
N SER A 136 -14.91 22.97 -15.93
CA SER A 136 -14.22 24.25 -15.82
C SER A 136 -15.09 25.48 -16.09
N GLU A 137 -16.15 25.34 -16.90
CA GLU A 137 -17.12 26.41 -17.18
C GLU A 137 -17.80 26.94 -15.91
N ASN A 138 -17.89 26.12 -14.85
CA ASN A 138 -18.46 26.50 -13.56
C ASN A 138 -17.42 27.06 -12.56
N GLY A 139 -16.17 27.27 -12.99
CA GLY A 139 -15.09 27.79 -12.14
C GLY A 139 -14.54 26.81 -11.10
N PHE A 140 -14.89 25.52 -11.20
CA PHE A 140 -14.50 24.51 -10.20
C PHE A 140 -13.01 24.18 -10.17
N ALA A 141 -12.29 24.44 -11.26
CA ALA A 141 -10.82 24.32 -11.28
C ALA A 141 -10.15 25.28 -10.27
N MET A 142 -10.77 26.44 -9.99
CA MET A 142 -10.29 27.39 -8.98
C MET A 142 -10.63 26.97 -7.54
N LEU A 143 -11.55 26.02 -7.38
CA LEU A 143 -11.97 25.49 -6.09
C LEU A 143 -11.03 24.37 -5.59
N ALA A 144 -10.41 23.62 -6.51
CA ALA A 144 -9.54 22.49 -6.19
C ALA A 144 -8.38 22.81 -5.22
N PRO A 145 -7.64 23.93 -5.35
CA PRO A 145 -6.60 24.29 -4.38
C PRO A 145 -7.18 24.57 -2.99
N ARG A 146 -8.29 25.31 -2.91
CA ARG A 146 -8.96 25.64 -1.64
C ARG A 146 -9.50 24.40 -0.94
N LEU A 147 -10.13 23.48 -1.68
CA LEU A 147 -10.59 22.20 -1.12
C LEU A 147 -9.41 21.37 -0.60
N THR A 148 -8.28 21.40 -1.30
CA THR A 148 -7.09 20.67 -0.87
C THR A 148 -6.52 21.25 0.42
N GLU A 149 -6.36 22.57 0.50
CA GLU A 149 -5.94 23.24 1.71
C GLU A 149 -6.86 22.93 2.90
N MET A 150 -8.19 23.02 2.71
CA MET A 150 -9.16 22.68 3.75
C MET A 150 -9.06 21.22 4.19
N THR A 151 -8.87 20.29 3.25
CA THR A 151 -8.79 18.85 3.55
C THR A 151 -7.53 18.51 4.32
N LEU A 152 -6.38 19.09 3.95
CA LEU A 152 -5.11 18.85 4.63
C LEU A 152 -5.10 19.43 6.04
N ARG A 153 -5.60 20.66 6.23
CA ARG A 153 -5.74 21.25 7.58
C ARG A 153 -6.63 20.39 8.48
N LEU A 154 -7.77 19.93 7.96
CA LEU A 154 -8.65 19.04 8.72
C LEU A 154 -7.95 17.72 9.07
N TYR A 155 -7.25 17.10 8.11
CA TYR A 155 -6.50 15.87 8.34
C TYR A 155 -5.44 16.04 9.44
N GLU A 156 -4.66 17.12 9.41
CA GLU A 156 -3.67 17.43 10.43
C GLU A 156 -4.29 17.64 11.82
N GLU A 157 -5.44 18.31 11.90
CA GLU A 157 -6.17 18.50 13.16
C GLU A 157 -6.72 17.18 13.71
N VAL A 158 -7.32 16.35 12.85
CA VAL A 158 -7.84 15.03 13.24
C VAL A 158 -6.73 14.11 13.73
N VAL A 159 -5.61 14.02 12.99
CA VAL A 159 -4.47 13.16 13.37
C VAL A 159 -3.86 13.61 14.69
N ARG A 160 -3.79 14.92 14.93
CA ARG A 160 -3.23 15.51 16.15
C ARG A 160 -4.17 15.38 17.36
N ALA A 161 -5.46 15.62 17.19
CA ALA A 161 -6.43 15.61 18.28
C ALA A 161 -6.88 14.19 18.66
N LEU A 162 -6.91 13.27 17.69
CA LEU A 162 -7.48 11.92 17.84
C LEU A 162 -6.47 10.82 17.49
N PRO A 163 -5.33 10.72 18.19
CA PRO A 163 -4.34 9.67 17.94
C PRO A 163 -4.88 8.28 18.31
N ALA A 164 -4.34 7.25 17.67
CA ALA A 164 -4.67 5.87 18.00
C ALA A 164 -4.26 5.53 19.44
N THR A 165 -5.20 4.98 20.21
CA THR A 165 -5.01 4.50 21.59
C THR A 165 -5.34 3.01 21.67
N PRO A 166 -4.94 2.27 22.72
CA PRO A 166 -5.32 0.86 22.85
C PRO A 166 -6.83 0.60 22.78
N THR A 167 -7.64 1.54 23.28
CA THR A 167 -9.11 1.51 23.19
C THR A 167 -9.62 1.93 21.80
N LYS A 168 -8.90 2.82 21.11
CA LYS A 168 -9.25 3.36 19.78
C LYS A 168 -8.16 3.04 18.75
N PHE A 169 -7.75 1.77 18.68
CA PHE A 169 -6.63 1.34 17.83
C PHE A 169 -6.91 1.51 16.33
N HIS A 170 -8.19 1.66 15.97
CA HIS A 170 -8.65 1.89 14.60
C HIS A 170 -8.54 3.36 14.17
N TYR A 171 -8.15 4.30 15.05
CA TYR A 171 -7.97 5.73 14.72
C TYR A 171 -6.62 6.01 14.03
N ILE A 172 -6.19 5.10 13.16
CA ILE A 172 -4.96 5.25 12.38
C ILE A 172 -5.37 5.85 11.05
N PHE A 173 -4.99 7.11 10.84
CA PHE A 173 -5.18 7.80 9.56
C PHE A 173 -3.84 7.91 8.82
N ASN A 174 -3.87 7.71 7.51
CA ASN A 174 -2.69 7.83 6.64
C ASN A 174 -3.09 8.38 5.26
N LEU A 175 -2.13 8.55 4.36
CA LEU A 175 -2.36 9.06 3.00
C LEU A 175 -3.42 8.27 2.21
N ARG A 176 -3.65 6.99 2.51
CA ARG A 176 -4.74 6.22 1.88
C ARG A 176 -6.12 6.79 2.21
N ASP A 177 -6.29 7.33 3.41
CA ASP A 177 -7.54 7.94 3.83
C ASP A 177 -7.77 9.26 3.12
N LEU A 178 -6.73 10.10 3.00
CA LEU A 178 -6.77 11.25 2.10
C LEU A 178 -7.15 10.80 0.68
N SER A 179 -6.43 9.85 0.09
CA SER A 179 -6.73 9.37 -1.27
C SER A 179 -8.16 8.88 -1.46
N ARG A 180 -8.82 8.32 -0.44
CA ARG A 180 -10.24 7.92 -0.52
C ARG A 180 -11.19 9.11 -0.61
N VAL A 181 -10.91 10.20 0.13
CA VAL A 181 -11.69 11.45 0.01
C VAL A 181 -11.58 11.97 -1.42
N TYR A 182 -10.36 12.02 -1.96
CA TYR A 182 -10.12 12.48 -3.32
C TYR A 182 -10.73 11.56 -4.39
N GLU A 183 -10.68 10.25 -4.20
CA GLU A 183 -11.37 9.29 -5.08
C GLU A 183 -12.89 9.58 -5.14
N GLY A 184 -13.51 9.88 -4.00
CA GLY A 184 -14.92 10.30 -3.93
C GLY A 184 -15.17 11.63 -4.65
N LEU A 185 -14.32 12.62 -4.41
CA LEU A 185 -14.40 13.94 -5.07
C LEU A 185 -14.24 13.87 -6.59
N CYS A 186 -13.36 12.99 -7.08
CA CYS A 186 -13.11 12.78 -8.51
C CYS A 186 -14.28 12.08 -9.23
N ARG A 187 -15.24 11.50 -8.49
CA ARG A 187 -16.47 10.92 -9.07
C ARG A 187 -17.56 11.94 -9.35
N ALA A 188 -17.35 13.22 -9.01
CA ALA A 188 -18.29 14.28 -9.35
C ALA A 188 -18.42 14.45 -10.87
N THR A 189 -19.65 14.55 -11.37
CA THR A 189 -19.94 14.86 -12.77
C THR A 189 -20.74 16.16 -12.90
N VAL A 190 -20.64 16.82 -14.05
CA VAL A 190 -21.36 18.08 -14.35
C VAL A 190 -22.87 17.90 -14.16
N ASP A 191 -23.41 16.75 -14.55
CA ASP A 191 -24.86 16.47 -14.52
C ASP A 191 -25.43 16.42 -13.09
N LYS A 192 -24.60 16.04 -12.12
CA LYS A 192 -25.00 15.87 -10.72
C LYS A 192 -24.58 17.04 -9.83
N PHE A 193 -23.47 17.68 -10.17
CA PHE A 193 -22.88 18.76 -9.39
C PHE A 193 -22.63 19.98 -10.28
N SER A 194 -23.68 20.79 -10.44
CA SER A 194 -23.63 22.04 -11.22
C SER A 194 -23.33 23.29 -10.39
N THR A 195 -23.31 23.17 -9.05
CA THR A 195 -23.08 24.31 -8.15
C THR A 195 -21.92 24.06 -7.20
N THR A 196 -21.21 25.14 -6.82
CA THR A 196 -20.14 25.11 -5.82
C THR A 196 -20.65 24.53 -4.49
N THR A 197 -21.86 24.91 -4.07
CA THR A 197 -22.50 24.38 -2.86
C THR A 197 -22.70 22.87 -2.93
N GLY A 198 -23.03 22.33 -4.11
CA GLY A 198 -23.15 20.90 -4.33
C GLY A 198 -21.81 20.16 -4.14
N LEU A 199 -20.72 20.70 -4.69
CA LEU A 199 -19.38 20.13 -4.53
C LEU A 199 -18.87 20.20 -3.09
N VAL A 200 -19.09 21.32 -2.40
CA VAL A 200 -18.70 21.45 -0.98
C VAL A 200 -19.50 20.46 -0.11
N ARG A 201 -20.78 20.21 -0.42
CA ARG A 201 -21.56 19.17 0.25
C ARG A 201 -21.02 17.76 -0.03
N LEU A 202 -20.58 17.48 -1.26
CA LEU A 202 -19.92 16.23 -1.59
C LEU A 202 -18.62 16.06 -0.78
N TRP A 203 -17.77 17.08 -0.76
CA TRP A 203 -16.54 17.10 0.05
C TRP A 203 -16.82 16.76 1.51
N ARG A 204 -17.78 17.47 2.13
CA ARG A 204 -18.18 17.20 3.51
C ARG A 204 -18.60 15.74 3.70
N ASN A 205 -19.43 15.21 2.81
CA ASN A 205 -19.91 13.84 2.92
C ASN A 205 -18.78 12.80 2.79
N GLU A 206 -17.82 13.01 1.88
CA GLU A 206 -16.67 12.10 1.73
C GLU A 206 -15.73 12.18 2.95
N VAL A 207 -15.52 13.37 3.50
CA VAL A 207 -14.78 13.56 4.77
C VAL A 207 -15.46 12.82 5.92
N THR A 208 -16.77 13.02 6.11
CA THR A 208 -17.54 12.32 7.16
C THR A 208 -17.43 10.81 6.98
N ARG A 209 -17.61 10.31 5.76
CA ARG A 209 -17.54 8.88 5.46
C ARG A 209 -16.17 8.27 5.72
N VAL A 210 -15.08 8.99 5.45
CA VAL A 210 -13.71 8.46 5.60
C VAL A 210 -13.24 8.54 7.06
N PHE A 211 -13.50 9.67 7.73
CA PHE A 211 -13.00 9.95 9.07
C PHE A 211 -14.02 9.65 10.17
N VAL A 212 -15.21 10.23 10.10
CA VAL A 212 -16.24 10.18 11.16
C VAL A 212 -16.84 8.79 11.33
N ASP A 213 -17.08 8.07 10.24
CA ASP A 213 -17.62 6.70 10.30
C ASP A 213 -16.66 5.72 10.98
N ARG A 214 -15.36 6.04 11.02
CA ARG A 214 -14.36 5.25 11.77
C ARG A 214 -14.47 5.46 13.27
N MET A 215 -15.08 6.56 13.72
CA MET A 215 -15.10 6.93 15.13
C MET A 215 -16.20 6.17 15.88
N SER A 216 -15.89 5.80 17.11
CA SER A 216 -16.85 5.09 17.99
C SER A 216 -17.60 6.07 18.89
N ASP A 217 -16.92 7.09 19.41
CA ASP A 217 -17.49 8.05 20.36
C ASP A 217 -18.20 9.21 19.66
N VAL A 218 -19.38 9.59 20.16
CA VAL A 218 -20.15 10.73 19.65
C VAL A 218 -19.36 12.05 19.76
N LYS A 219 -18.59 12.23 20.84
CA LYS A 219 -17.76 13.44 21.03
C LYS A 219 -16.69 13.60 19.96
N ASP A 220 -16.07 12.51 19.55
CA ASP A 220 -15.07 12.54 18.48
C ASP A 220 -15.74 12.84 17.14
N LYS A 221 -16.94 12.30 16.92
CA LYS A 221 -17.74 12.58 15.72
C LYS A 221 -18.21 14.03 15.63
N GLU A 222 -18.53 14.66 16.76
CA GLU A 222 -18.92 16.06 16.83
C GLU A 222 -17.73 17.02 16.68
N PHE A 223 -16.52 16.54 16.99
CA PHE A 223 -15.28 17.30 16.84
C PHE A 223 -14.89 17.51 15.36
N VAL A 224 -15.15 16.51 14.49
CA VAL A 224 -14.82 16.51 13.06
C VAL A 224 -15.94 17.07 12.20
#